data_AF-A0A022S3J0-F1
#
_entry.id   AF-A0A022S3J0-F1
#
_cell.length_a   1.000
_cell.length_b   1.000
_cell.length_c   1.000
_cell.angle_alpha   90.00
_cell.angle_beta   90.00
_cell.angle_gamma   90.00
#
_symmetry.space_group_name_H-M   'P 1'
#
loop_
_entity.id
_entity.type
_entity.pdbx_description
1 polymer ?
#
loop_
_entity_poly.entity_id
_entity_poly.type
_entity_poly.pdbx_seq_one_letter_code
_entity_poly.pdbx_strand_id
1 'polypeptide(L)'
;MQIRRSRRSMVMKRRARLDRCIRPINAIERKVRILKKLIPNSEYMGVETLFRETADYIVALQMRAKAMQIMVDALSASADE
;
A
#
# COMPACT_ATOMS: atom_id res chain seq x y z
N MET A 1 -51.06 -1.61 26.90
CA MET A 1 -50.52 -2.47 25.82
C MET A 1 -49.64 -1.67 24.88
N GLN A 2 -48.36 -2.05 24.82
CA GLN A 2 -47.47 -2.03 23.64
C GLN A 2 -47.13 -0.69 22.93
N ILE A 3 -46.16 -0.02 23.54
CA ILE A 3 -45.12 0.83 22.92
C ILE A 3 -44.41 0.04 21.79
N ARG A 4 -44.87 0.12 20.53
CA ARG A 4 -44.23 -0.68 19.45
C ARG A 4 -44.08 -0.02 18.07
N ARG A 5 -44.23 1.30 17.94
CA ARG A 5 -44.04 1.96 16.61
C ARG A 5 -42.71 2.69 16.39
N SER A 6 -41.94 3.01 17.44
CA SER A 6 -40.70 3.80 17.28
C SER A 6 -39.41 2.97 17.11
N ARG A 7 -39.39 1.70 17.53
CA ARG A 7 -38.14 0.90 17.54
C ARG A 7 -37.76 0.30 16.17
N ARG A 8 -38.70 0.10 15.23
CA ARG A 8 -38.39 -0.52 13.93
C ARG A 8 -37.69 0.44 12.96
N SER A 9 -38.03 1.72 12.96
CA SER A 9 -37.40 2.70 12.05
C SER A 9 -35.98 3.09 12.49
N MET A 10 -35.70 3.07 13.80
CA MET A 10 -34.37 3.41 14.33
C MET A 10 -33.33 2.31 14.06
N VAL A 11 -33.76 1.04 14.08
CA VAL A 11 -32.88 -0.10 13.71
C VAL A 11 -32.57 -0.08 12.21
N MET A 12 -33.55 0.21 11.35
CA MET A 12 -33.31 0.31 9.90
C MET A 12 -32.48 1.55 9.53
N LYS A 13 -32.65 2.68 10.21
CA LYS A 13 -31.80 3.88 10.03
C LYS A 13 -30.35 3.69 10.49
N ARG A 14 -30.10 2.81 11.48
CA ARG A 14 -28.72 2.46 11.89
C ARG A 14 -28.07 1.47 10.93
N ARG A 15 -28.81 0.48 10.41
CA ARG A 15 -28.29 -0.47 9.41
C ARG A 15 -27.91 0.23 8.09
N ALA A 16 -28.74 1.15 7.60
CA ALA A 16 -28.42 1.93 6.40
C ALA A 16 -27.18 2.83 6.54
N ARG A 17 -26.81 3.23 7.77
CA ARG A 17 -25.62 4.07 8.04
C ARG A 17 -24.32 3.29 8.22
N LEU A 18 -24.41 1.99 8.50
CA LEU A 18 -23.23 1.12 8.61
C LEU A 18 -22.94 0.41 7.28
N ASP A 19 -23.94 0.19 6.42
CA ASP A 19 -23.79 -0.55 5.16
C ASP A 19 -23.51 0.30 3.90
N ARG A 20 -23.35 1.64 4.00
CA ARG A 20 -23.24 2.48 2.78
C ARG A 20 -22.32 3.70 2.89
N CYS A 21 -21.00 3.50 2.83
CA CYS A 21 -20.17 4.51 2.13
C CYS A 21 -18.75 4.07 1.74
N ILE A 22 -18.13 3.12 2.44
CA ILE A 22 -16.83 2.60 1.97
C ILE A 22 -17.16 1.46 1.01
N ARG A 23 -17.34 1.80 -0.28
CA ARG A 23 -17.21 0.80 -1.33
C ARG A 23 -15.93 0.01 -1.02
N PRO A 24 -15.93 -1.33 -1.06
CA PRO A 24 -14.66 -2.04 -1.03
C PRO A 24 -13.90 -1.54 -2.24
N ILE A 25 -13.00 -0.57 -2.05
CA ILE A 25 -11.90 -0.34 -2.97
C ILE A 25 -11.32 -1.72 -3.12
N ASN A 26 -11.41 -2.26 -4.34
CA ASN A 26 -11.01 -3.62 -4.62
C ASN A 26 -9.64 -3.81 -3.96
N ALA A 27 -9.43 -4.88 -3.20
CA ALA A 27 -8.18 -5.04 -2.43
C ALA A 27 -6.93 -4.82 -3.30
N ILE A 28 -7.04 -5.15 -4.59
CA ILE A 28 -6.08 -4.87 -5.65
C ILE A 28 -5.84 -3.37 -5.84
N GLU A 29 -6.87 -2.54 -6.02
CA GLU A 29 -6.74 -1.08 -6.15
C GLU A 29 -6.04 -0.46 -4.94
N ARG A 30 -6.31 -0.96 -3.73
CA ARG A 30 -5.61 -0.50 -2.52
C ARG A 30 -4.12 -0.84 -2.60
N LYS A 31 -3.76 -2.06 -3.01
CA LYS A 31 -2.37 -2.48 -3.20
C LYS A 31 -1.67 -1.67 -4.29
N VAL A 32 -2.34 -1.43 -5.43
CA VAL A 32 -1.82 -0.59 -6.52
C VAL A 32 -1.56 0.84 -6.03
N ARG A 33 -2.46 1.42 -5.23
CA ARG A 33 -2.26 2.76 -4.66
C ARG A 33 -1.07 2.82 -3.71
N ILE A 34 -0.86 1.77 -2.91
CA ILE A 34 0.31 1.68 -2.03
C ILE A 34 1.58 1.59 -2.87
N LEU A 35 1.57 0.74 -3.90
CA LEU A 35 2.73 0.57 -4.79
C LEU A 35 3.13 1.89 -5.46
N LYS A 36 2.17 2.66 -5.95
CA LYS A 36 2.41 4.01 -6.51
C LYS A 36 3.07 5.00 -5.54
N LYS A 37 2.91 4.81 -4.23
CA LYS A 37 3.57 5.66 -3.22
C LYS A 37 5.00 5.22 -2.92
N LEU A 38 5.34 3.97 -3.22
CA LEU A 38 6.66 3.38 -2.97
C LEU A 38 7.61 3.58 -4.15
N ILE A 39 7.07 3.61 -5.37
CA ILE A 39 7.87 3.73 -6.58
C ILE A 39 8.05 5.21 -6.95
N PRO A 40 9.29 5.68 -7.15
CA PRO A 40 9.57 7.06 -7.55
C PRO A 40 8.79 7.46 -8.80
N ASN A 41 8.26 8.69 -8.82
CA ASN A 41 7.58 9.29 -9.99
C ASN A 41 6.38 8.51 -10.56
N SER A 42 5.73 7.65 -9.76
CA SER A 42 4.75 6.67 -10.28
C SER A 42 3.27 6.99 -10.05
N GLU A 43 2.94 8.12 -9.43
CA GLU A 43 1.57 8.49 -9.03
C GLU A 43 0.56 8.44 -10.20
N TYR A 44 0.99 8.86 -11.38
CA TYR A 44 0.16 8.96 -12.58
C TYR A 44 0.30 7.76 -13.53
N MET A 45 1.13 6.76 -13.20
CA MET A 45 1.36 5.61 -14.08
C MET A 45 0.13 4.70 -14.20
N GLY A 46 -0.05 4.12 -15.38
CA GLY A 46 -0.93 2.96 -15.59
C GLY A 46 -0.39 1.71 -14.89
N VAL A 47 -1.22 0.70 -14.68
CA VAL A 47 -0.84 -0.54 -13.94
C VAL A 47 0.27 -1.34 -14.63
N GLU A 48 0.26 -1.43 -15.97
CA GLU A 48 1.30 -2.16 -16.70
C GLU A 48 2.67 -1.50 -16.57
N THR A 49 2.74 -0.18 -16.82
CA THR A 49 3.96 0.61 -16.64
C THR A 49 4.42 0.57 -15.19
N LEU A 50 3.50 0.71 -14.22
CA LEU A 50 3.82 0.65 -12.80
C LEU A 50 4.55 -0.65 -12.44
N PHE A 51 4.08 -1.80 -12.93
CA PHE A 51 4.73 -3.08 -12.61
C PHE A 51 6.08 -3.26 -13.27
N ARG A 52 6.27 -2.75 -14.50
CA ARG A 52 7.59 -2.72 -15.14
C ARG A 52 8.58 -1.88 -14.35
N GLU A 53 8.23 -0.63 -14.08
CA GLU A 53 9.06 0.31 -13.29
C GLU A 53 9.32 -0.22 -11.88
N THR A 54 8.35 -0.92 -11.28
CA THR A 54 8.53 -1.60 -10.00
C THR A 54 9.61 -2.68 -10.10
N ALA A 55 9.60 -3.52 -11.13
CA ALA A 55 10.59 -4.58 -11.31
C ALA A 55 12.00 -3.98 -11.47
N ASP A 56 12.12 -2.94 -12.30
CA ASP A 56 13.39 -2.24 -12.53
C ASP A 56 13.89 -1.58 -11.24
N TYR A 57 12.99 -0.97 -10.46
CA TYR A 57 13.34 -0.35 -9.19
C TYR A 57 13.78 -1.35 -8.12
N ILE A 58 13.17 -2.55 -8.08
CA ILE A 58 13.61 -3.64 -7.18
C ILE A 58 15.04 -4.04 -7.50
N VAL A 59 15.36 -4.27 -8.77
CA VAL A 59 16.73 -4.63 -9.19
C VAL A 59 17.71 -3.52 -8.83
N ALA A 60 17.36 -2.25 -9.10
CA ALA A 60 18.19 -1.12 -8.73
C ALA A 60 18.46 -1.04 -7.21
N LEU A 61 17.44 -1.26 -6.37
CA LEU A 61 17.60 -1.28 -4.92
C LEU A 61 18.47 -2.45 -4.45
N GLN A 62 18.30 -3.65 -5.03
CA GLN A 62 19.14 -4.80 -4.73
C GLN A 62 20.62 -4.53 -5.04
N MET A 63 20.91 -3.94 -6.20
CA MET A 63 22.27 -3.57 -6.59
C MET A 63 22.86 -2.52 -5.65
N ARG A 64 22.07 -1.50 -5.26
CA ARG A 64 22.52 -0.48 -4.30
C ARG A 64 22.84 -1.08 -2.93
N ALA A 65 21.97 -1.94 -2.40
CA ALA A 65 22.20 -2.61 -1.12
C ALA A 65 23.47 -3.47 -1.17
N LYS A 66 23.69 -4.20 -2.27
CA LYS A 66 24.91 -4.99 -2.47
C LYS A 66 26.16 -4.11 -2.52
N ALA A 67 26.12 -2.99 -3.24
CA ALA A 67 27.23 -2.05 -3.30
C ALA A 67 27.55 -1.47 -1.91
N MET A 68 26.54 -1.08 -1.14
CA MET A 68 26.74 -0.59 0.23
C MET A 68 27.37 -1.65 1.14
N GLN A 69 26.98 -2.92 1.01
CA GLN A 69 27.61 -4.01 1.76
C GLN A 69 29.09 -4.14 1.41
N ILE A 70 29.43 -4.15 0.11
CA ILE A 70 30.83 -4.21 -0.35
C ILE A 70 31.64 -3.03 0.20
N MET A 71 31.06 -1.82 0.21
CA MET A 71 31.73 -0.64 0.77
C MET A 71 31.97 -0.78 2.27
N VAL A 72 31.01 -1.30 3.03
CA VAL A 72 31.19 -1.57 4.47
C VAL A 72 32.30 -2.59 4.67
N ASP A 73 32.25 -3.71 3.96
CA ASP A 73 33.24 -4.78 4.10
C ASP A 73 34.67 -4.29 3.77
N ALA A 74 34.81 -3.50 2.69
CA ALA A 74 36.09 -2.91 2.30
C ALA A 74 36.64 -1.93 3.33
N LEU A 75 35.78 -1.07 3.91
CA LEU A 75 36.18 -0.11 4.92
C LEU A 75 36.51 -0.78 6.27
N SER A 76 35.76 -1.82 6.65
CA SER A 76 36.05 -2.61 7.85
C SER A 76 37.35 -3.39 7.73
N ALA A 77 37.63 -4.01 6.58
CA ALA A 77 38.89 -4.73 6.36
C ALA A 77 40.12 -3.81 6.50
N SER A 78 40.01 -2.55 6.07
CA SER A 78 41.10 -1.56 6.23
C SER A 78 41.26 -1.00 7.65
N ALA A 79 40.33 -1.28 8.57
CA ALA A 79 40.40 -0.82 9.97
C ALA A 79 41.05 -1.85 10.91
N ASP A 80 41.18 -3.11 10.46
CA ASP A 80 41.77 -4.22 11.20
C ASP A 80 43.26 -4.48 10.82
N GLU A 81 43.85 -3.65 9.95
CA GLU A 81 45.27 -3.61 9.56
C GLU A 81 46.00 -2.40 10.18
#